data_AF-A0AA39PKG4-F1
#
_entry.id   AF-A0AA39PKG4-F1
#
_cell.length_a   1.000
_cell.length_b   1.000
_cell.length_c   1.000
_cell.angle_alpha   90.00
_cell.angle_beta   90.00
_cell.angle_gamma   90.00
#
_symmetry.space_group_name_H-M   'P 1'
#
loop_
_entity.id
_entity.type
_entity.pdbx_description
1 polymer ?
#
loop_
_entity_poly.entity_id
_entity_poly.type
_entity_poly.pdbx_seq_one_letter_code
_entity_poly.pdbx_strand_id
1 'polypeptide(L)'
;MHGIAHCVQYLRKKNVPLILLGGGGYTVMNVARTWTYETACALGIEDTIDPNLPWNEYFEWFGPRYRLEVVASNMEDMNVKDGSLEQVRINALEHLREHDVPRESLLEHLGFGKESDTQDQLDERLAQHTRFMYKLQESNTASSSDDDEGVLGVTGNSA
;
A
#
# COMPACT_ATOMS: atom_id res chain seq x y z
N MET A 1 5.87 -21.12 -4.93
CA MET A 1 5.43 -19.78 -4.47
C MET A 1 5.19 -19.71 -2.96
N HIS A 2 4.50 -20.69 -2.35
CA HIS A 2 4.16 -20.65 -0.91
C HIS A 2 5.37 -20.49 0.03
N GLY A 3 6.53 -21.09 -0.30
CA GLY A 3 7.74 -20.93 0.50
C GLY A 3 8.23 -19.47 0.62
N ILE A 4 8.20 -18.71 -0.49
CA ILE A 4 8.59 -17.29 -0.47
C ILE A 4 7.50 -16.45 0.20
N ALA A 5 6.24 -16.71 -0.12
CA ALA A 5 5.10 -16.01 0.47
C ALA A 5 5.01 -16.17 2.00
N HIS A 6 5.52 -17.27 2.56
CA HIS A 6 5.61 -17.46 4.01
C HIS A 6 6.47 -16.37 4.68
N CYS A 7 7.51 -15.85 4.02
CA CYS A 7 8.30 -14.73 4.52
C CYS A 7 7.46 -13.45 4.63
N VAL A 8 6.64 -13.16 3.61
CA VAL A 8 5.71 -12.01 3.61
C VAL A 8 4.69 -12.15 4.74
N GLN A 9 4.08 -13.33 4.89
CA GLN A 9 3.12 -13.60 5.97
C GLN A 9 3.75 -13.47 7.35
N TYR A 10 4.99 -13.96 7.53
CA TYR A 10 5.73 -13.84 8.79
C TYR A 10 6.00 -12.38 9.17
N LEU A 11 6.42 -11.55 8.22
CA LEU A 11 6.71 -10.13 8.45
C LEU A 11 5.43 -9.33 8.67
N ARG A 12 4.36 -9.59 7.88
CA ARG A 12 3.05 -8.94 8.06
C ARG A 12 2.51 -9.13 9.47
N LYS A 13 2.65 -10.34 10.04
CA LYS A 13 2.21 -10.64 11.43
C LYS A 13 2.92 -9.83 12.51
N LYS A 14 4.05 -9.18 12.21
CA LYS A 14 4.76 -8.32 13.17
C LYS A 14 4.11 -6.95 13.37
N ASN A 15 3.16 -6.57 12.50
CA ASN A 15 2.42 -5.31 12.58
C ASN A 15 3.32 -4.07 12.70
N VAL A 16 4.43 -4.08 11.95
CA VAL A 16 5.35 -2.95 11.79
C VAL A 16 5.15 -2.34 10.39
N PRO A 17 5.48 -1.05 10.18
CA PRO A 17 5.49 -0.47 8.84
C PRO A 17 6.33 -1.32 7.89
N LEU A 18 5.70 -1.86 6.85
CA LEU A 18 6.29 -2.84 5.93
C LEU A 18 6.27 -2.27 4.52
N ILE A 19 7.44 -2.21 3.89
CA ILE A 19 7.60 -1.90 2.47
C ILE A 19 7.98 -3.19 1.76
N LEU A 20 7.15 -3.63 0.82
CA LEU A 20 7.44 -4.78 -0.04
C LEU A 20 8.03 -4.27 -1.35
N LEU A 21 9.22 -4.77 -1.68
CA LEU A 21 9.92 -4.44 -2.92
C LEU A 21 10.04 -5.69 -3.78
N GLY A 22 10.05 -5.49 -5.09
CA GLY A 22 10.41 -6.54 -6.04
C GLY A 22 11.92 -6.81 -6.03
N GLY A 23 12.39 -7.44 -7.10
CA GLY A 23 13.79 -7.78 -7.27
C GLY A 23 14.00 -8.61 -8.52
N GLY A 24 15.05 -9.44 -8.50
CA GLY A 24 15.35 -10.36 -9.59
C GLY A 24 14.28 -11.44 -9.77
N GLY A 25 14.26 -12.03 -10.97
CA GLY A 25 13.32 -13.08 -11.32
C GLY A 25 13.31 -13.30 -12.83
N TYR A 26 13.90 -14.41 -13.27
CA TYR A 26 14.24 -14.58 -14.69
C TYR A 26 13.26 -15.49 -15.45
N THR A 27 12.34 -16.12 -14.74
CA THR A 27 11.17 -16.78 -15.35
C THR A 27 9.96 -15.87 -15.15
N VAL A 28 9.74 -14.94 -16.08
CA VAL A 28 8.77 -13.83 -15.96
C VAL A 28 7.37 -14.32 -15.54
N MET A 29 6.90 -15.44 -16.08
CA MET A 29 5.61 -16.04 -15.72
C MET A 29 5.53 -16.43 -14.24
N ASN A 30 6.61 -16.96 -13.66
CA ASN A 30 6.66 -17.32 -12.25
C ASN A 30 6.82 -16.10 -11.36
N VAL A 31 7.48 -15.04 -11.85
CA VAL A 31 7.55 -13.74 -11.16
C VAL A 31 6.16 -13.14 -11.03
N ALA A 32 5.41 -13.04 -12.14
CA ALA A 32 4.05 -12.53 -12.14
C ALA A 32 3.14 -13.32 -11.17
N ARG A 33 3.22 -14.66 -11.20
CA ARG A 33 2.49 -15.52 -10.25
C ARG A 33 2.88 -15.24 -8.79
N THR A 34 4.18 -15.17 -8.52
CA THR A 34 4.71 -15.02 -7.15
C THR A 34 4.32 -13.67 -6.58
N TRP A 35 4.54 -12.57 -7.29
CA TRP A 35 4.19 -11.23 -6.81
C TRP A 35 2.68 -11.03 -6.67
N THR A 36 1.88 -11.63 -7.54
CA THR A 36 0.42 -11.62 -7.40
C THR A 36 0.01 -12.31 -6.08
N TYR A 37 0.57 -13.48 -5.78
CA TYR A 37 0.27 -14.20 -4.55
C TYR A 37 0.84 -13.52 -3.29
N GLU A 38 2.02 -12.92 -3.38
CA GLU A 38 2.61 -12.12 -2.28
C GLU A 38 1.78 -10.87 -1.97
N THR A 39 1.21 -10.24 -2.99
CA THR A 39 0.28 -9.12 -2.81
C THR A 39 -0.99 -9.58 -2.08
N ALA A 40 -1.53 -10.75 -2.43
CA ALA A 40 -2.65 -11.34 -1.69
C ALA A 40 -2.29 -11.59 -0.21
N CYS A 41 -1.08 -12.08 0.08
CA CYS A 41 -0.59 -12.26 1.44
C CYS A 41 -0.44 -10.93 2.19
N ALA A 42 0.03 -9.87 1.52
CA ALA A 42 0.16 -8.53 2.09
C ALA A 42 -1.20 -7.95 2.49
N LEU A 43 -2.22 -8.16 1.63
CA LEU A 43 -3.61 -7.77 1.88
C LEU A 43 -4.31 -8.69 2.90
N GLY A 44 -3.78 -9.89 3.16
CA GLY A 44 -4.39 -10.86 4.07
C GLY A 44 -5.56 -11.63 3.50
N ILE A 45 -5.56 -11.82 2.18
CA ILE A 45 -6.62 -12.50 1.43
C ILE A 45 -6.11 -13.77 0.74
N GLU A 46 -4.93 -14.27 1.12
CA GLU A 46 -4.27 -15.43 0.52
C GLU A 46 -5.11 -16.71 0.55
N ASP A 47 -6.00 -16.86 1.55
CA ASP A 47 -6.88 -18.03 1.68
C ASP A 47 -8.13 -17.93 0.79
N THR A 48 -8.37 -16.76 0.18
CA THR A 48 -9.57 -16.47 -0.62
C THR A 48 -9.28 -16.20 -2.10
N ILE A 49 -8.01 -16.06 -2.48
CA ILE A 49 -7.63 -15.83 -3.88
C ILE A 49 -7.86 -17.10 -4.71
N ASP A 50 -8.51 -16.96 -5.87
CA ASP A 50 -8.76 -18.07 -6.77
C ASP A 50 -7.43 -18.56 -7.39
N PRO A 51 -7.11 -19.87 -7.30
CA PRO A 51 -5.97 -20.44 -7.99
C PRO A 51 -6.06 -20.37 -9.52
N ASN A 52 -7.26 -20.24 -10.09
CA ASN A 52 -7.46 -20.05 -11.52
C ASN A 52 -7.17 -18.60 -11.90
N LEU A 53 -6.35 -18.41 -12.94
CA LEU A 53 -6.01 -17.07 -13.39
C LEU A 53 -7.24 -16.42 -14.04
N PRO A 54 -7.55 -15.16 -13.70
CA PRO A 54 -8.51 -14.39 -14.47
C PRO A 54 -7.93 -14.07 -15.85
N TRP A 55 -8.81 -13.84 -16.82
CA TRP A 55 -8.40 -13.39 -18.15
C TRP A 55 -7.61 -12.07 -18.05
N ASN A 56 -6.53 -11.96 -18.81
CA ASN A 56 -5.69 -10.79 -18.93
C ASN A 56 -5.00 -10.76 -20.30
N GLU A 57 -4.38 -9.65 -20.66
CA GLU A 57 -3.72 -9.47 -21.97
C GLU A 57 -2.59 -10.47 -22.24
N TYR A 58 -1.99 -11.03 -21.18
CA TYR A 58 -0.90 -11.99 -21.24
C TYR A 58 -1.34 -13.42 -20.90
N PHE A 59 -2.65 -13.71 -20.92
CA PHE A 59 -3.21 -14.95 -20.40
C PHE A 59 -2.59 -16.21 -21.03
N GLU A 60 -2.31 -16.17 -22.33
CA GLU A 60 -1.70 -17.27 -23.10
C GLU A 60 -0.32 -17.67 -22.57
N TRP A 61 0.42 -16.75 -21.95
CA TRP A 61 1.74 -17.05 -21.39
C TRP A 61 1.64 -18.02 -20.21
N PHE A 62 0.49 -18.07 -19.52
CA PHE A 62 0.33 -18.92 -18.34
C PHE A 62 -0.20 -20.33 -18.66
N GLY A 63 -0.30 -20.67 -19.95
CA GLY A 63 -0.63 -22.01 -20.42
C GLY A 63 0.41 -23.07 -20.03
N PRO A 64 0.06 -24.36 -20.07
CA PRO A 64 -1.27 -24.89 -20.42
C PRO A 64 -2.24 -24.90 -19.24
N ARG A 65 -1.78 -24.57 -18.03
CA ARG A 65 -2.58 -24.78 -16.80
C ARG A 65 -3.42 -23.58 -16.39
N TYR A 66 -3.02 -22.37 -16.78
CA TYR A 66 -3.72 -21.12 -16.45
C TYR A 66 -4.01 -20.96 -14.95
N ARG A 67 -3.05 -21.40 -14.11
CA ARG A 67 -3.13 -21.29 -12.65
C ARG A 67 -2.08 -20.35 -12.10
N LEU A 68 -2.42 -19.77 -10.95
CA LEU A 68 -1.55 -18.92 -10.14
C LEU A 68 -0.39 -19.71 -9.52
N GLU A 69 -0.54 -21.02 -9.31
CA GLU A 69 0.47 -21.82 -8.63
C GLU A 69 1.76 -22.04 -9.46
N VAL A 70 2.90 -21.96 -8.76
CA VAL A 70 4.22 -22.33 -9.29
C VAL A 70 4.59 -23.72 -8.76
N VAL A 71 4.69 -24.70 -9.66
CA VAL A 71 4.98 -26.10 -9.34
C VAL A 71 6.43 -26.25 -8.86
N ALA A 72 6.64 -27.11 -7.86
CA ALA A 72 7.97 -27.46 -7.41
C ALA A 72 8.74 -28.21 -8.50
N SER A 73 10.02 -27.87 -8.68
CA SER A 73 10.93 -28.66 -9.50
C SER A 73 11.31 -29.95 -8.79
N ASN A 74 11.67 -30.98 -9.56
CA ASN A 74 12.31 -32.20 -9.06
C ASN A 74 13.81 -32.03 -8.75
N MET A 75 14.29 -30.79 -8.66
CA MET A 75 15.69 -30.48 -8.33
C MET A 75 15.99 -30.99 -6.91
N GLU A 76 17.14 -31.65 -6.77
CA GLU A 76 17.59 -32.16 -5.48
C GLU A 76 17.97 -31.01 -4.54
N ASP A 77 17.55 -31.12 -3.29
CA ASP A 77 17.94 -30.19 -2.24
C ASP A 77 19.36 -30.51 -1.78
N MET A 78 20.30 -29.66 -2.20
CA MET A 78 21.72 -29.79 -1.84
C MET A 78 22.03 -29.26 -0.44
N ASN A 79 21.04 -28.74 0.29
CA ASN A 79 21.21 -28.40 1.70
C ASN A 79 21.25 -29.70 2.52
N VAL A 80 22.46 -30.20 2.76
CA VAL A 80 22.71 -31.42 3.52
C VAL A 80 22.14 -31.32 4.93
N LYS A 81 21.51 -32.41 5.39
CA LYS A 81 20.87 -32.50 6.73
C LYS A 81 21.87 -32.96 7.80
N ASP A 82 23.10 -32.47 7.71
CA ASP A 82 24.22 -32.81 8.60
C ASP A 82 24.38 -31.83 9.77
N GLY A 83 23.51 -30.82 9.87
CA GLY A 83 23.55 -29.76 10.87
C GLY A 83 24.23 -28.48 10.39
N SER A 84 24.79 -28.44 9.17
CA SER A 84 25.41 -27.24 8.59
C SER A 84 24.48 -26.02 8.56
N LEU A 85 23.21 -26.19 8.16
CA LEU A 85 22.22 -25.12 8.21
C LEU A 85 21.97 -24.58 9.63
N GLU A 86 21.96 -25.47 10.63
CA GLU A 86 21.79 -25.05 12.02
C GLU A 86 23.03 -24.31 12.51
N GLN A 87 24.22 -24.72 12.10
CA GLN A 87 25.45 -23.99 12.40
C GLN A 87 25.43 -22.57 11.79
N VAL A 88 24.98 -22.42 10.55
CA VAL A 88 24.81 -21.09 9.91
C VAL A 88 23.82 -20.24 10.70
N ARG A 89 22.69 -20.83 11.13
CA ARG A 89 21.68 -20.15 11.96
C ARG A 89 22.25 -19.70 13.31
N ILE A 90 22.98 -20.57 14.01
CA ILE A 90 23.60 -20.24 15.30
C ILE A 90 24.57 -19.08 15.12
N ASN A 91 25.48 -19.17 14.15
CA ASN A 91 26.46 -18.12 13.88
C ASN A 91 25.77 -16.77 13.54
N ALA A 92 24.68 -16.79 12.77
CA ALA A 92 23.93 -15.57 12.46
C ALA A 92 23.29 -14.96 13.72
N LEU A 93 22.77 -15.78 14.63
CA LEU A 93 22.18 -15.32 15.89
C LEU A 93 23.23 -14.78 16.87
N GLU A 94 24.42 -15.38 16.91
CA GLU A 94 25.53 -14.88 17.72
C GLU A 94 25.97 -13.49 17.28
N HIS A 95 26.17 -13.25 15.97
CA HIS A 95 26.50 -11.92 15.47
C HIS A 95 25.40 -10.89 15.78
N LEU A 96 24.12 -11.25 15.63
CA LEU A 96 23.00 -10.36 15.98
C LEU A 96 22.97 -10.00 17.46
N ARG A 97 23.50 -10.85 18.35
CA ARG A 97 23.59 -10.59 19.79
C ARG A 97 24.70 -9.60 20.14
N GLU A 98 25.80 -9.60 19.39
CA GLU A 98 26.95 -8.73 19.65
C GLU A 98 26.75 -7.29 19.15
N HIS A 99 25.82 -7.06 18.23
CA HIS A 99 25.53 -5.73 17.71
C HIS A 99 24.57 -4.94 18.64
N ASP A 100 25.04 -3.78 19.12
CA ASP A 100 24.21 -2.81 19.82
C ASP A 100 23.25 -2.16 18.82
N VAL A 101 21.95 -2.26 19.06
CA VAL A 101 20.93 -1.72 18.15
C VAL A 101 20.79 -0.22 18.44
N PRO A 102 20.83 0.66 17.42
CA PRO A 102 20.56 2.08 17.62
C PRO A 102 19.25 2.26 18.39
N ARG A 103 19.32 2.95 19.54
CA ARG A 103 18.16 3.16 20.44
C ARG A 103 17.16 4.17 19.87
N GLU A 104 17.60 4.94 18.87
CA GLU A 104 16.82 5.95 18.18
C GLU A 104 16.22 5.37 16.91
N SER A 105 14.98 5.75 16.58
CA SER A 105 14.35 5.31 15.33
C SER A 105 15.06 5.95 14.13
N LEU A 106 15.12 5.25 12.99
CA LEU A 106 15.70 5.82 11.76
C LEU A 106 15.05 7.15 11.37
N LEU A 107 13.75 7.31 11.61
CA LEU A 107 13.00 8.53 11.31
C LEU A 107 13.48 9.71 12.17
N GLU A 108 13.74 9.46 13.45
CA GLU A 108 14.23 10.45 14.40
C GLU A 108 15.69 10.81 14.11
N HIS A 109 16.52 9.79 13.84
CA HIS A 109 17.92 9.97 13.46
C HIS A 109 18.10 10.77 12.16
N LEU A 110 17.20 10.55 11.19
CA LEU A 110 17.16 11.30 9.93
C LEU A 110 16.51 12.68 10.07
N GLY A 111 16.03 13.05 11.27
CA GLY A 111 15.43 14.36 11.56
C GLY A 111 14.03 14.56 10.99
N PHE A 112 13.41 13.52 10.42
CA PHE A 112 12.05 13.61 9.86
C PHE A 112 10.95 13.72 10.93
N GLY A 113 11.25 13.39 12.19
CA GLY A 113 10.33 13.51 13.32
C GLY A 113 10.40 14.85 14.06
N LYS A 114 11.32 15.76 13.70
CA LYS A 114 11.29 17.13 14.19
C LYS A 114 10.38 17.93 13.25
N GLU A 115 9.09 17.96 13.58
CA GLU A 115 8.21 19.02 13.09
C GLU A 115 8.93 20.35 13.37
N SER A 116 9.45 20.96 12.32
CA SER A 116 9.93 22.33 12.42
C SER A 116 8.71 23.17 12.77
N ASP A 117 8.73 23.92 13.87
CA ASP A 117 7.70 24.89 14.28
C ASP A 117 7.21 25.82 13.15
N THR A 118 7.94 25.87 12.03
CA THR A 118 7.61 26.62 10.82
C THR A 118 6.51 25.99 9.96
N GLN A 119 6.31 24.68 10.00
CA GLN A 119 5.34 23.98 9.15
C GLN A 119 3.91 24.23 9.65
N ASP A 120 3.72 24.22 10.96
CA ASP A 120 2.45 24.55 11.62
C ASP A 120 1.95 25.98 11.30
N GLN A 121 2.86 26.96 11.17
CA GLN A 121 2.48 28.34 10.86
C GLN A 121 1.96 28.51 9.42
N LEU A 122 2.49 27.72 8.47
CA LEU A 122 2.04 27.77 7.08
C LEU A 122 0.67 27.11 6.94
N ASP A 123 0.48 25.95 7.57
CA ASP A 123 -0.81 25.24 7.56
C ASP A 123 -1.89 26.04 8.30
N GLU A 124 -1.55 26.69 9.41
CA GLU A 124 -2.46 27.57 10.14
C GLU A 124 -2.88 28.78 9.29
N ARG A 125 -1.93 29.43 8.60
CA ARG A 125 -2.24 30.53 7.67
C ARG A 125 -3.07 30.05 6.48
N LEU A 126 -2.78 28.88 5.94
CA LEU A 126 -3.53 28.30 4.83
C LEU A 126 -4.96 27.96 5.26
N ALA A 127 -5.15 27.39 6.45
CA ALA A 127 -6.45 27.08 7.02
C ALA A 127 -7.26 28.36 7.32
N GLN A 128 -6.63 29.39 7.88
CA GLN A 128 -7.27 30.70 8.11
C GLN A 128 -7.68 31.36 6.79
N HIS A 129 -6.81 31.31 5.77
CA HIS A 129 -7.11 31.87 4.45
C HIS A 129 -8.23 31.12 3.74
N THR A 130 -8.18 29.78 3.77
CA THR A 130 -9.22 28.91 3.20
C THR A 130 -10.57 29.19 3.87
N ARG A 131 -10.60 29.27 5.21
CA ARG A 131 -11.82 29.59 5.97
C ARG A 131 -12.36 30.99 5.67
N PHE A 132 -11.48 31.97 5.47
CA PHE A 132 -11.87 33.32 5.06
C PHE A 132 -12.49 33.32 3.66
N MET A 133 -11.89 32.61 2.70
CA MET A 133 -12.43 32.50 1.34
C MET A 133 -13.81 31.83 1.33
N TYR A 134 -13.98 30.71 2.04
CA TYR A 134 -15.29 30.06 2.16
C TYR A 134 -16.34 30.99 2.77
N LYS A 135 -15.98 31.77 3.80
CA LYS A 135 -16.90 32.74 4.43
C LYS A 135 -17.28 33.89 3.49
N LEU A 136 -16.34 34.37 2.67
CA LEU A 136 -16.60 35.38 1.65
C LEU A 136 -17.53 34.81 0.57
N GLN A 137 -17.31 33.56 0.18
CA GLN A 137 -18.13 32.86 -0.81
C GLN A 137 -19.55 32.63 -0.28
N GLU A 138 -19.71 32.23 0.98
CA GLU A 138 -21.02 32.16 1.67
C GLU A 138 -21.70 33.53 1.73
N SER A 139 -20.97 34.61 2.03
CA SER A 139 -21.54 35.96 2.07
C SER A 139 -21.96 36.49 0.69
N ASN A 140 -21.24 36.10 -0.37
CA ASN A 140 -21.61 36.42 -1.76
C ASN A 140 -22.77 35.57 -2.28
N THR A 141 -22.94 34.34 -1.79
CA THR A 141 -24.13 33.51 -2.11
C THR A 141 -25.35 33.92 -1.29
N ALA A 142 -25.17 34.47 -0.09
CA ALA A 142 -26.26 35.00 0.73
C ALA A 142 -26.75 36.39 0.26
N SER A 143 -25.90 37.16 -0.44
CA SER A 143 -26.30 38.45 -1.03
C SER A 143 -26.98 38.33 -2.40
N SER A 144 -27.08 37.13 -2.98
CA SER A 144 -27.72 36.91 -4.28
C SER A 144 -29.13 36.27 -4.18
N SER A 145 -29.75 36.24 -3.01
CA SER A 145 -31.04 35.55 -2.80
C SER A 145 -32.19 36.42 -2.30
N ASP A 146 -32.09 37.74 -2.34
CA ASP A 146 -33.22 38.64 -2.05
C ASP A 146 -33.31 39.71 -3.15
N ASP A 147 -34.09 39.42 -4.19
CA ASP A 147 -34.81 40.41 -5.03
C ASP A 147 -35.73 39.65 -6.01
N ASP A 148 -36.90 39.20 -5.53
CA ASP A 148 -38.12 39.13 -6.36
C ASP A 148 -39.36 39.20 -5.46
N GLU A 149 -40.04 40.34 -5.45
CA GLU A 149 -41.50 40.49 -5.29
C GLU A 149 -41.87 41.98 -5.41
N GLY A 150 -42.62 42.32 -6.47
CA GLY A 150 -43.01 43.70 -6.80
C GLY A 150 -44.08 43.80 -7.88
N VAL A 151 -45.26 43.23 -7.59
CA VAL A 151 -46.59 43.37 -8.23
C VAL A 151 -46.80 44.63 -9.09
N LEU A 152 -47.45 44.49 -10.27
CA LEU A 152 -48.53 45.39 -10.75
C LEU A 152 -49.33 44.71 -11.89
N GLY A 153 -50.65 44.58 -11.68
CA GLY A 153 -51.58 43.93 -12.61
C GLY A 153 -52.01 44.81 -13.79
N VAL A 154 -52.45 44.16 -14.87
CA VAL A 154 -53.36 44.75 -15.85
C VAL A 154 -54.38 43.70 -16.31
N THR A 155 -55.60 44.19 -16.38
CA THR A 155 -56.90 43.60 -16.71
C THR A 155 -57.01 42.94 -18.10
N GLY A 156 -57.84 41.88 -18.13
CA GLY A 156 -58.71 41.34 -19.19
C GLY A 156 -58.53 41.71 -20.67
N ASN A 157 -58.70 40.70 -21.55
CA ASN A 157 -59.81 40.72 -22.50
C ASN A 157 -60.14 39.34 -23.09
N SER A 158 -61.43 39.12 -23.30
CA SER A 158 -62.05 37.99 -24.02
C SER A 158 -61.73 37.99 -25.51
N ALA A 159 -61.61 36.80 -26.11
CA ALA A 159 -62.42 36.27 -27.21
C ALA A 159 -61.99 34.83 -27.52
#